data_AF-A0A3M2LVK9-F1
#
_entry.id   AF-A0A3M2LVK9-F1
#
_cell.length_a   1.000
_cell.length_b   1.000
_cell.length_c   1.000
_cell.angle_alpha   90.00
_cell.angle_beta   90.00
_cell.angle_gamma   90.00
#
_symmetry.space_group_name_H-M   'P 1'
#
loop_
_entity.id
_entity.type
_entity.pdbx_description
1 polymer ?
#
loop_
_entity_poly.entity_id
_entity_poly.type
_entity_poly.pdbx_seq_one_letter_code
_entity_poly.pdbx_strand_id
1 'polypeptide(L)'
;MTETKWRQVNLTFPSSHPRERERQAVAHLSQVLPRAEASCLITAWFFVRKGHWRVRYLPAGPDSTGQSVHHLLTQGVQATSDIYEPEIHAFGGPASMATAHRLFHTDSRHLLVHLSGHAGHRRELSLILCTALMRDAGLEFGEQGDVWAQVADQRAPLWTDHPSTSTWTTFTGDVRELLLGDLRTDDITTTWIQAFRHAGAHLRSLREQGRLTRGIRAIAAQHVIFHWNRIGIPGPTQAILARAAADAVFGERTGTLR
;
A
#
# COMPACT_ATOMS: atom_id res chain seq x y z
N MET A 1 24.03 4.67 -12.64
CA MET A 1 22.62 4.45 -12.24
C MET A 1 21.99 3.56 -13.31
N THR A 2 21.59 2.34 -12.98
CA THR A 2 20.85 1.49 -13.93
C THR A 2 19.45 2.08 -14.08
N GLU A 3 19.16 2.60 -15.27
CA GLU A 3 17.85 3.15 -15.60
C GLU A 3 16.78 2.07 -15.40
N THR A 4 15.71 2.40 -14.69
CA THR A 4 14.63 1.44 -14.45
C THR A 4 13.84 1.23 -15.73
N LYS A 5 13.52 -0.03 -16.06
CA LYS A 5 12.66 -0.36 -17.22
C LYS A 5 11.19 0.03 -17.00
N TRP A 6 10.83 0.34 -15.76
CA TRP A 6 9.49 0.78 -15.40
C TRP A 6 9.20 2.18 -15.96
N ARG A 7 7.99 2.36 -16.46
CA ARG A 7 7.46 3.64 -16.96
C ARG A 7 6.35 4.15 -16.07
N GLN A 8 6.09 5.44 -16.09
CA GLN A 8 4.99 6.07 -15.35
C GLN A 8 4.12 6.94 -16.26
N VAL A 9 2.81 6.89 -16.01
CA VAL A 9 1.84 7.84 -16.52
C VAL A 9 0.94 8.29 -15.37
N ASN A 10 0.64 9.59 -15.34
CA ASN A 10 -0.23 10.19 -14.34
C ASN A 10 -1.59 10.45 -14.99
N LEU A 11 -2.64 9.82 -14.46
CA LEU A 11 -4.00 9.92 -14.97
C LEU A 11 -4.84 10.82 -14.06
N THR A 12 -5.64 11.68 -14.70
CA THR A 12 -6.55 12.62 -14.02
C THR A 12 -7.98 12.35 -14.47
N PHE A 13 -8.87 12.14 -13.50
CA PHE A 13 -10.27 11.84 -13.73
C PHE A 13 -11.13 13.06 -13.33
N PRO A 14 -11.96 13.60 -14.24
CA PRO A 14 -12.72 14.81 -13.98
C PRO A 14 -13.90 14.53 -13.05
N SER A 15 -13.91 15.14 -11.87
CA SER A 15 -15.10 15.35 -11.03
C SER A 15 -14.73 16.20 -9.80
N SER A 16 -15.68 17.00 -9.31
CA SER A 16 -15.56 17.69 -8.02
C SER A 16 -15.64 16.72 -6.83
N HIS A 17 -16.27 15.56 -6.98
CA HIS A 17 -16.50 14.58 -5.91
C HIS A 17 -15.41 13.49 -5.88
N PRO A 18 -14.69 13.31 -4.75
CA PRO A 18 -13.64 12.29 -4.64
C PRO A 18 -14.08 10.85 -4.93
N ARG A 19 -15.31 10.49 -4.53
CA ARG A 19 -15.87 9.15 -4.77
C ARG A 19 -16.15 8.88 -6.24
N GLU A 20 -16.59 9.90 -6.96
CA GLU A 20 -16.85 9.78 -8.40
C GLU A 20 -15.53 9.67 -9.17
N ARG A 21 -14.52 10.48 -8.83
CA ARG A 21 -13.17 10.33 -9.38
C ARG A 21 -12.60 8.93 -9.16
N GLU A 22 -12.79 8.37 -7.96
CA GLU A 22 -12.38 6.99 -7.66
C GLU A 22 -13.14 5.99 -8.52
N ARG A 23 -14.46 6.11 -8.65
CA ARG A 23 -15.27 5.21 -9.49
C ARG A 23 -14.82 5.24 -10.95
N GLN A 24 -14.64 6.43 -11.52
CA GLN A 24 -14.16 6.60 -12.90
C GLN A 24 -12.76 5.98 -13.07
N ALA A 25 -11.85 6.24 -12.13
CA ALA A 25 -10.50 5.69 -12.16
C ALA A 25 -10.49 4.17 -12.09
N VAL A 26 -11.23 3.59 -11.14
CA VAL A 26 -11.32 2.14 -10.98
C VAL A 26 -11.96 1.50 -12.21
N ALA A 27 -13.03 2.07 -12.76
CA ALA A 27 -13.65 1.56 -13.99
C ALA A 27 -12.67 1.53 -15.16
N HIS A 28 -11.94 2.63 -15.39
CA HIS A 28 -10.93 2.72 -16.46
C HIS A 28 -9.78 1.73 -16.26
N LEU A 29 -9.19 1.71 -15.07
CA LEU A 29 -8.03 0.87 -14.76
C LEU A 29 -8.37 -0.62 -14.76
N SER A 30 -9.54 -1.01 -14.27
CA SER A 30 -10.03 -2.39 -14.29
C SER A 30 -10.25 -2.93 -15.70
N GLN A 31 -10.58 -2.06 -16.66
CA GLN A 31 -10.71 -2.44 -18.06
C GLN A 31 -9.34 -2.55 -18.75
N VAL A 32 -8.47 -1.56 -18.54
CA VAL A 32 -7.26 -1.40 -19.35
C VAL A 32 -6.11 -2.29 -18.89
N LEU A 33 -5.81 -2.34 -17.58
CA LEU A 33 -4.59 -2.97 -17.08
C LEU A 33 -4.58 -4.50 -17.24
N PRO A 34 -5.66 -5.24 -16.87
CA PRO A 34 -5.72 -6.68 -17.11
C PRO A 34 -5.65 -7.04 -18.60
N ARG A 35 -6.24 -6.22 -19.49
CA ARG A 35 -6.17 -6.42 -20.94
C ARG A 35 -4.76 -6.21 -21.46
N ALA A 36 -4.08 -5.15 -21.04
CA ALA A 36 -2.70 -4.89 -21.44
C ALA A 36 -1.76 -6.02 -21.02
N GLU A 37 -1.97 -6.56 -19.82
CA GLU A 37 -1.23 -7.71 -19.30
C GLU A 37 -1.55 -9.01 -20.07
N ALA A 38 -2.83 -9.31 -20.31
CA ALA A 38 -3.26 -10.48 -21.06
C ALA A 38 -2.79 -10.46 -22.54
N SER A 39 -2.64 -9.27 -23.12
CA SER A 39 -2.07 -9.07 -24.46
C SER A 39 -0.53 -9.01 -24.47
N CYS A 40 0.13 -9.34 -23.35
CA CYS A 40 1.59 -9.34 -23.22
C CYS A 40 2.24 -7.99 -23.58
N LEU A 41 1.54 -6.87 -23.38
CA LEU A 41 2.12 -5.53 -23.56
C LEU A 41 2.91 -5.08 -22.33
N ILE A 42 2.48 -5.54 -21.16
CA ILE A 42 3.11 -5.30 -19.86
C ILE A 42 3.24 -6.61 -19.09
N THR A 43 4.24 -6.69 -18.23
CA THR A 43 4.49 -7.86 -17.36
C THR A 43 4.18 -7.59 -15.90
N ALA A 44 4.17 -6.32 -15.49
CA ALA A 44 3.82 -5.89 -14.16
C ALA A 44 3.30 -4.47 -14.18
N TRP A 45 2.45 -4.13 -13.22
CA TRP A 45 1.87 -2.80 -13.08
C TRP A 45 1.39 -2.57 -11.67
N PHE A 46 1.41 -1.33 -11.21
CA PHE A 46 0.74 -0.90 -10.00
C PHE A 46 0.34 0.57 -10.10
N PHE A 47 -0.61 0.99 -9.28
CA PHE A 47 -0.99 2.40 -9.18
C PHE A 47 -0.73 2.94 -7.77
N VAL A 48 -0.52 4.25 -7.67
CA VAL A 48 -0.45 5.02 -6.42
C VAL A 48 -1.40 6.20 -6.51
N ARG A 49 -2.10 6.51 -5.41
CA ARG A 49 -3.00 7.66 -5.33
C ARG A 49 -2.36 8.75 -4.47
N LYS A 50 -1.98 9.86 -5.11
CA LYS A 50 -1.43 11.05 -4.42
C LYS A 50 -1.76 12.29 -5.25
N GLY A 51 -3.00 12.77 -5.14
CA GLY A 51 -3.60 13.73 -6.07
C GLY A 51 -4.07 13.03 -7.35
N HIS A 52 -3.17 12.85 -8.31
CA HIS A 52 -3.39 12.07 -9.53
C HIS A 52 -3.24 10.56 -9.26
N TRP A 53 -3.75 9.73 -10.17
CA TRP A 53 -3.50 8.29 -10.20
C TRP A 53 -2.22 8.04 -10.99
N ARG A 54 -1.13 7.71 -10.28
CA ARG A 54 0.16 7.41 -10.90
C ARG A 54 0.18 5.93 -11.23
N VAL A 55 0.10 5.59 -12.50
CA VAL A 55 0.21 4.21 -13.00
C VAL A 55 1.65 3.97 -13.39
N ARG A 56 2.28 3.00 -12.74
CA ARG A 56 3.63 2.52 -13.03
C ARG A 56 3.52 1.15 -13.67
N TYR A 57 4.18 0.92 -14.79
CA TYR A 57 4.09 -0.34 -15.53
C TYR A 57 5.45 -0.76 -16.12
N LEU A 58 5.64 -2.06 -16.27
CA LEU A 58 6.82 -2.68 -16.85
C LEU A 58 6.46 -3.27 -18.23
N PRO A 59 6.94 -2.68 -19.33
CA PRO A 59 6.73 -3.24 -20.68
C PRO A 59 7.29 -4.66 -20.80
N ALA A 60 6.64 -5.51 -21.61
CA ALA A 60 7.05 -6.91 -21.76
C ALA A 60 8.33 -7.12 -22.57
N GLY A 61 8.67 -6.18 -23.46
CA GLY A 61 9.88 -6.25 -24.28
C GLY A 61 10.25 -4.90 -24.91
N PRO A 62 11.37 -4.85 -25.64
CA PRO A 62 11.73 -3.66 -26.43
C PRO A 62 10.72 -3.39 -27.55
N ASP A 63 10.13 -4.45 -28.12
CA ASP A 63 9.16 -4.38 -29.23
C ASP A 63 7.71 -4.15 -28.79
N SER A 64 7.39 -4.34 -27.50
CA SER A 64 6.17 -3.77 -26.94
C SER A 64 6.37 -2.26 -26.91
N THR A 65 6.02 -1.60 -28.02
CA THR A 65 6.23 -0.17 -28.18
C THR A 65 5.56 0.49 -26.99
N GLY A 66 6.30 1.06 -26.05
CA GLY A 66 5.67 1.64 -24.85
C GLY A 66 4.68 2.75 -25.19
N GLN A 67 4.69 3.22 -26.45
CA GLN A 67 3.67 4.06 -27.06
C GLN A 67 2.29 3.37 -27.19
N SER A 68 2.22 2.07 -27.50
CA SER A 68 0.96 1.31 -27.52
C SER A 68 0.32 1.18 -26.14
N VAL A 69 1.12 0.86 -25.12
CA VAL A 69 0.67 0.79 -23.72
C VAL A 69 0.26 2.17 -23.21
N HIS A 70 1.08 3.19 -23.49
CA HIS A 70 0.77 4.56 -23.12
C HIS A 70 -0.54 5.01 -23.76
N HIS A 71 -0.71 4.83 -25.07
CA HIS A 71 -1.95 5.18 -25.77
C HIS A 71 -3.17 4.48 -25.17
N LEU A 72 -3.07 3.18 -24.90
CA LEU A 72 -4.14 2.40 -24.28
C LEU A 72 -4.49 2.92 -22.87
N LEU A 73 -3.49 3.26 -22.05
CA LEU A 73 -3.69 3.79 -20.70
C LEU A 73 -4.30 5.19 -20.69
N THR A 74 -3.98 6.02 -21.68
CA THR A 74 -4.41 7.42 -21.73
C THR A 74 -5.67 7.65 -22.57
N GLN A 75 -6.19 6.61 -23.23
CA GLN A 75 -7.35 6.75 -24.12
C GLN A 75 -8.57 7.28 -23.35
N GLY A 76 -9.06 8.46 -23.76
CA GLY A 76 -10.24 9.09 -23.15
C GLY A 76 -10.02 9.68 -21.76
N VAL A 77 -8.78 9.78 -21.29
CA VAL A 77 -8.43 10.28 -19.95
C VAL A 77 -7.32 11.32 -20.05
N GLN A 78 -7.42 12.41 -19.29
CA GLN A 78 -6.33 13.39 -19.22
C GLN A 78 -5.10 12.76 -18.58
N ALA A 79 -3.96 12.85 -19.26
CA ALA A 79 -2.73 12.20 -18.85
C ALA A 79 -1.49 13.07 -19.00
N THR A 80 -0.51 12.87 -18.12
CA THR A 80 0.84 13.41 -18.24
C THR A 80 1.87 12.29 -18.04
N SER A 81 2.99 12.38 -18.75
CA SER A 81 4.11 11.44 -18.59
C SER A 81 5.09 11.96 -17.54
N ASP A 82 5.78 11.05 -16.86
CA ASP A 82 6.78 11.38 -15.84
C ASP A 82 7.82 10.26 -15.75
N ILE A 83 9.02 10.58 -15.25
CA ILE A 83 10.07 9.58 -15.02
C ILE A 83 9.77 8.86 -13.72
N TYR A 84 9.77 7.52 -13.74
CA TYR A 84 9.63 6.78 -12.50
C TYR A 84 10.97 6.60 -11.81
N GLU A 85 11.11 7.22 -10.63
CA GLU A 85 12.22 6.99 -9.72
C GLU A 85 11.79 6.06 -8.58
N PRO A 86 12.21 4.79 -8.56
CA PRO A 86 11.88 3.88 -7.48
C PRO A 86 12.53 4.35 -6.17
N GLU A 87 11.77 4.30 -5.09
CA GLU A 87 12.18 4.74 -3.75
C GLU A 87 13.13 3.70 -3.08
N ILE A 88 14.19 3.30 -3.79
CA ILE A 88 15.12 2.20 -3.45
C ILE A 88 15.65 2.34 -2.03
N HIS A 89 16.07 3.54 -1.63
CA HIS A 89 16.60 3.78 -0.30
C HIS A 89 15.52 3.58 0.79
N ALA A 90 14.32 4.11 0.56
CA ALA A 90 13.21 4.02 1.52
C ALA A 90 12.79 2.56 1.75
N PHE A 91 12.78 1.76 0.68
CA PHE A 91 12.47 0.34 0.72
C PHE A 91 13.65 -0.57 1.09
N GLY A 92 14.83 -0.04 1.43
CA GLY A 92 15.93 -0.85 1.95
C GLY A 92 16.73 -1.61 0.90
N GLY A 93 16.88 -1.03 -0.29
CA GLY A 93 17.79 -1.49 -1.33
C GLY A 93 17.10 -2.15 -2.52
N PRO A 94 17.82 -2.42 -3.62
CA PRO A 94 17.22 -2.88 -4.88
C PRO A 94 16.45 -4.20 -4.76
N ALA A 95 16.96 -5.15 -3.96
CA ALA A 95 16.31 -6.45 -3.76
C ALA A 95 14.97 -6.31 -3.02
N SER A 96 14.93 -5.47 -1.99
CA SER A 96 13.72 -5.19 -1.23
C SER A 96 12.72 -4.36 -2.05
N MET A 97 13.20 -3.40 -2.86
CA MET A 97 12.35 -2.68 -3.81
C MET A 97 11.70 -3.61 -4.84
N ALA A 98 12.42 -4.62 -5.33
CA ALA A 98 11.84 -5.64 -6.22
C ALA A 98 10.73 -6.45 -5.52
N THR A 99 10.88 -6.75 -4.22
CA THR A 99 9.80 -7.34 -3.41
C THR A 99 8.60 -6.41 -3.31
N ALA A 100 8.82 -5.11 -3.09
CA ALA A 100 7.77 -4.11 -3.07
C ALA A 100 7.03 -4.03 -4.43
N HIS A 101 7.74 -4.03 -5.55
CA HIS A 101 7.12 -4.05 -6.88
C HIS A 101 6.24 -5.28 -7.11
N ARG A 102 6.72 -6.49 -6.74
CA ARG A 102 5.91 -7.71 -6.84
C ARG A 102 4.65 -7.63 -5.99
N LEU A 103 4.78 -7.20 -4.73
CA LEU A 103 3.64 -7.01 -3.83
C LEU A 103 2.67 -5.97 -4.41
N PHE A 104 3.16 -4.81 -4.87
CA PHE A 104 2.31 -3.75 -5.40
C PHE A 104 1.56 -4.18 -6.64
N HIS A 105 2.14 -5.03 -7.47
CA HIS A 105 1.44 -5.58 -8.61
C HIS A 105 0.27 -6.48 -8.19
N THR A 106 0.52 -7.50 -7.35
CA THR A 106 -0.54 -8.39 -6.88
C THR A 106 -1.61 -7.63 -6.06
N ASP A 107 -1.19 -6.75 -5.16
CA ASP A 107 -2.07 -5.89 -4.36
C ASP A 107 -2.93 -4.99 -5.27
N SER A 108 -2.41 -4.48 -6.39
CA SER A 108 -3.20 -3.63 -7.29
C SER A 108 -4.34 -4.40 -7.97
N ARG A 109 -4.12 -5.68 -8.30
CA ARG A 109 -5.18 -6.54 -8.87
C ARG A 109 -6.33 -6.70 -7.87
N HIS A 110 -6.03 -7.00 -6.61
CA HIS A 110 -7.05 -7.12 -5.56
C HIS A 110 -7.71 -5.78 -5.24
N LEU A 111 -6.94 -4.69 -5.22
CA LEU A 111 -7.49 -3.36 -4.98
C LEU A 111 -8.51 -2.95 -6.04
N LEU A 112 -8.26 -3.20 -7.33
CA LEU A 112 -9.24 -2.87 -8.38
C LEU A 112 -10.56 -3.62 -8.18
N VAL A 113 -10.50 -4.92 -7.84
CA VAL A 113 -11.70 -5.72 -7.52
C VAL A 113 -12.40 -5.17 -6.29
N HIS A 114 -11.67 -4.97 -5.19
CA HIS A 114 -12.22 -4.47 -3.92
C HIS A 114 -12.85 -3.07 -4.05
N LEU A 115 -12.19 -2.16 -4.79
CA LEU A 115 -12.67 -0.79 -4.98
C LEU A 115 -13.83 -0.70 -5.99
N SER A 116 -14.00 -1.70 -6.86
CA SER A 116 -15.12 -1.74 -7.82
C SER A 116 -16.45 -2.17 -7.17
N GLY A 117 -16.39 -2.90 -6.05
CA GLY A 117 -17.57 -3.33 -5.29
C GLY A 117 -17.98 -2.33 -4.20
N HIS A 118 -18.69 -2.83 -3.17
CA HIS A 118 -18.94 -2.08 -1.95
C HIS A 118 -17.65 -2.05 -1.11
N ALA A 119 -16.81 -1.03 -1.34
CA ALA A 119 -15.51 -0.84 -0.69
C ALA A 119 -15.61 -0.48 0.82
N GLY A 120 -16.49 -1.16 1.57
CA GLY A 120 -16.51 -1.16 3.03
C GLY A 120 -15.27 -1.87 3.58
N HIS A 121 -14.90 -1.53 4.82
CA HIS A 121 -13.84 -2.20 5.58
C HIS A 121 -12.38 -2.01 5.12
N ARG A 122 -12.06 -0.93 4.39
CA ARG A 122 -10.67 -0.61 4.00
C ARG A 122 -9.70 -0.57 5.18
N ARG A 123 -10.17 -0.09 6.34
CA ARG A 123 -9.31 0.14 7.52
C ARG A 123 -8.92 -1.20 8.13
N GLU A 124 -9.92 -2.01 8.42
CA GLU A 124 -9.82 -3.33 9.02
C GLU A 124 -8.97 -4.24 8.12
N LEU A 125 -9.32 -4.33 6.84
CA LEU A 125 -8.57 -5.11 5.86
C LEU A 125 -7.10 -4.67 5.78
N SER A 126 -6.84 -3.36 5.75
CA SER A 126 -5.47 -2.86 5.67
C SER A 126 -4.64 -3.15 6.93
N LEU A 127 -5.23 -3.07 8.13
CA LEU A 127 -4.56 -3.42 9.38
C LEU A 127 -4.14 -4.89 9.36
N ILE A 128 -5.04 -5.74 8.91
CA ILE A 128 -4.85 -7.18 8.80
C ILE A 128 -3.76 -7.53 7.78
N LEU A 129 -3.82 -7.00 6.56
CA LEU A 129 -2.84 -7.27 5.50
C LEU A 129 -1.44 -6.82 5.92
N CYS A 130 -1.32 -5.61 6.47
CA CYS A 130 -0.07 -5.07 6.96
C CYS A 130 0.48 -5.87 8.14
N THR A 131 -0.37 -6.31 9.06
CA THR A 131 0.03 -7.17 10.19
C THR A 131 0.51 -8.53 9.72
N ALA A 132 -0.14 -9.13 8.72
CA ALA A 132 0.32 -10.37 8.11
C ALA A 132 1.72 -10.23 7.48
N LEU A 133 1.97 -9.14 6.76
CA LEU A 133 3.31 -8.84 6.24
C LEU A 133 4.35 -8.73 7.35
N MET A 134 4.03 -8.05 8.46
CA MET A 134 4.96 -7.90 9.58
C MET A 134 5.24 -9.22 10.30
N ARG A 135 4.21 -10.05 10.50
CA ARG A 135 4.35 -11.39 11.11
C ARG A 135 5.26 -12.28 10.27
N ASP A 136 5.03 -12.36 8.96
CA ASP A 136 5.88 -13.16 8.06
C ASP A 136 7.25 -12.53 7.79
N ALA A 137 7.41 -11.22 8.02
CA ALA A 137 8.72 -10.57 8.12
C ALA A 137 9.50 -11.00 9.38
N GLY A 138 8.89 -11.79 10.27
CA GLY A 138 9.48 -12.25 11.53
C GLY A 138 9.64 -11.11 12.51
N LEU A 139 8.63 -10.24 12.63
CA LEU A 139 8.54 -9.21 13.66
C LEU A 139 7.66 -9.69 14.82
N GLU A 140 8.19 -9.59 16.03
CA GLU A 140 7.42 -9.85 17.26
C GLU A 140 6.37 -8.76 17.49
N PHE A 141 5.37 -9.03 18.33
CA PHE A 141 4.24 -8.10 18.53
C PHE A 141 4.68 -6.69 18.98
N GLY A 142 5.69 -6.59 19.85
CA GLY A 142 6.28 -5.31 20.23
C GLY A 142 6.99 -4.60 19.06
N GLU A 143 7.67 -5.35 18.19
CA GLU A 143 8.30 -4.79 16.99
C GLU A 143 7.27 -4.33 15.96
N GLN A 144 6.12 -5.02 15.86
CA GLN A 144 4.97 -4.58 15.07
C GLN A 144 4.43 -3.25 15.62
N GLY A 145 4.32 -3.12 16.95
CA GLY A 145 3.97 -1.86 17.61
C GLY A 145 4.91 -0.72 17.22
N ASP A 146 6.22 -0.96 17.15
CA ASP A 146 7.19 0.05 16.73
C ASP A 146 7.00 0.46 15.26
N VAL A 147 6.64 -0.47 14.37
CA VAL A 147 6.27 -0.13 12.99
C VAL A 147 5.05 0.80 12.97
N TRP A 148 4.01 0.49 13.75
CA TRP A 148 2.83 1.35 13.85
C TRP A 148 3.16 2.73 14.42
N ALA A 149 4.03 2.79 15.44
CA ALA A 149 4.52 4.04 16.01
C ALA A 149 5.28 4.88 14.97
N GLN A 150 6.16 4.27 14.16
CA GLN A 150 6.86 4.97 13.09
C GLN A 150 5.90 5.53 12.02
N VAL A 151 4.82 4.80 11.70
CA VAL A 151 3.78 5.33 10.80
C VAL A 151 3.01 6.46 11.47
N ALA A 152 2.67 6.33 12.76
CA ALA A 152 1.98 7.36 13.52
C ALA A 152 2.80 8.66 13.57
N ASP A 153 4.10 8.57 13.86
CA ASP A 153 5.00 9.73 13.91
C ASP A 153 5.09 10.44 12.54
N GLN A 154 5.17 9.67 11.44
CA GLN A 154 5.16 10.22 10.08
C GLN A 154 3.82 10.87 9.69
N ARG A 155 2.73 10.51 10.36
CA ARG A 155 1.38 11.02 10.09
C ARG A 155 0.88 12.00 11.15
N ALA A 156 1.64 12.22 12.23
CA ALA A 156 1.25 13.07 13.35
C ALA A 156 0.77 14.48 12.95
N PRO A 157 1.40 15.18 11.98
CA PRO A 157 0.91 16.49 11.53
C PRO A 157 -0.49 16.48 10.90
N LEU A 158 -1.02 15.31 10.54
CA LEU A 158 -2.36 15.15 9.96
C LEU A 158 -3.41 14.77 11.00
N TRP A 159 -3.01 14.56 12.25
CA TRP A 159 -3.93 14.28 13.35
C TRP A 159 -4.51 15.60 13.86
N THR A 160 -5.76 15.87 13.50
CA THR A 160 -6.45 17.11 13.89
C THR A 160 -7.44 16.91 15.03
N ASP A 161 -8.02 15.70 15.14
CA ASP A 161 -9.18 15.44 16.00
C ASP A 161 -8.82 14.42 17.07
N HIS A 162 -8.90 14.83 18.34
CA HIS A 162 -8.66 13.95 19.48
C HIS A 162 -9.99 13.42 20.02
N PRO A 163 -10.28 12.11 19.89
CA PRO A 163 -11.48 11.52 20.48
C PRO A 163 -11.39 11.53 22.02
N SER A 164 -12.54 11.40 22.69
CA SER A 164 -12.55 11.24 24.15
C SER A 164 -11.81 9.98 24.57
N THR A 165 -11.26 9.96 25.79
CA THR A 165 -10.54 8.79 26.34
C THR A 165 -11.36 7.51 26.25
N SER A 166 -12.64 7.55 26.63
CA SER A 166 -13.53 6.38 26.54
C SER A 166 -13.71 5.86 25.11
N THR A 167 -13.88 6.76 24.15
CA THR A 167 -14.00 6.39 22.72
C THR A 167 -12.69 5.80 22.21
N TRP A 168 -11.56 6.36 22.64
CA TRP A 168 -10.23 5.89 22.27
C TRP A 168 -9.93 4.50 22.83
N THR A 169 -10.25 4.25 24.10
CA THR A 169 -10.06 2.95 24.74
C THR A 169 -10.85 1.85 24.02
N THR A 170 -12.13 2.09 23.68
CA THR A 170 -12.91 1.13 22.89
C THR A 170 -12.30 0.91 21.51
N PHE A 171 -11.97 1.99 20.80
CA PHE A 171 -11.42 1.90 19.45
C PHE A 171 -10.06 1.18 19.41
N THR A 172 -9.18 1.43 20.36
CA THR A 172 -7.89 0.71 20.48
C THR A 172 -8.08 -0.75 20.87
N GLY A 173 -9.11 -1.09 21.64
CA GLY A 173 -9.55 -2.47 21.88
C GLY A 173 -9.91 -3.20 20.59
N ASP A 174 -10.78 -2.61 19.76
CA ASP A 174 -11.17 -3.19 18.46
C ASP A 174 -9.96 -3.35 17.52
N VAL A 175 -9.07 -2.35 17.48
CA VAL A 175 -7.82 -2.44 16.71
C VAL A 175 -6.93 -3.56 17.23
N ARG A 176 -6.80 -3.73 18.56
CA ARG A 176 -6.02 -4.81 19.16
C ARG A 176 -6.55 -6.18 18.75
N GLU A 177 -7.86 -6.36 18.72
CA GLU A 177 -8.47 -7.61 18.24
C GLU A 177 -8.11 -7.90 16.78
N LEU A 178 -8.11 -6.89 15.91
CA LEU A 178 -7.66 -7.04 14.52
C LEU A 178 -6.17 -7.35 14.39
N LEU A 179 -5.33 -6.75 15.23
CA LEU A 179 -3.88 -6.98 15.24
C LEU A 179 -3.49 -8.34 15.80
N LEU A 180 -4.29 -8.93 16.70
CA LEU A 180 -4.04 -10.24 17.31
C LEU A 180 -4.76 -11.38 16.59
N GLY A 181 -5.95 -11.11 16.04
CA GLY A 181 -6.81 -12.10 15.45
C GLY A 181 -6.17 -12.86 14.28
N ASP A 182 -6.65 -14.08 14.09
CA ASP A 182 -6.55 -14.80 12.84
C ASP A 182 -7.84 -14.57 12.07
N LEU A 183 -7.69 -14.09 10.84
CA LEU A 183 -8.83 -13.83 9.98
C LEU A 183 -9.65 -15.11 9.73
N ARG A 184 -10.96 -14.98 9.82
CA ARG A 184 -11.89 -15.88 9.12
C ARG A 184 -12.03 -15.38 7.69
N THR A 185 -11.27 -15.98 6.78
CA THR A 185 -11.19 -15.53 5.38
C THR A 185 -12.19 -16.24 4.48
N ASP A 186 -12.68 -15.52 3.47
CA ASP A 186 -13.13 -16.11 2.22
C ASP A 186 -11.93 -16.34 1.28
N ASP A 187 -12.13 -17.03 0.15
CA ASP A 187 -11.04 -17.36 -0.79
C ASP A 187 -10.32 -16.12 -1.36
N ILE A 188 -11.06 -15.03 -1.61
CA ILE A 188 -10.50 -13.78 -2.15
C ILE A 188 -9.57 -13.12 -1.14
N THR A 189 -10.01 -13.02 0.11
CA THR A 189 -9.19 -12.45 1.19
C THR A 189 -7.95 -13.32 1.42
N THR A 190 -8.08 -14.65 1.28
CA THR A 190 -6.97 -15.61 1.43
C THR A 190 -5.81 -15.34 0.46
N THR A 191 -6.09 -15.21 -0.84
CA THR A 191 -5.03 -14.95 -1.85
C THR A 191 -4.37 -13.58 -1.69
N TRP A 192 -5.15 -12.56 -1.29
CA TRP A 192 -4.61 -11.23 -1.04
C TRP A 192 -3.66 -11.22 0.15
N ILE A 193 -4.03 -11.87 1.26
CA ILE A 193 -3.15 -12.01 2.43
C ILE A 193 -1.90 -12.77 2.08
N GLN A 194 -1.99 -13.86 1.32
CA GLN A 194 -0.82 -14.64 0.90
C GLN A 194 0.21 -13.77 0.17
N ALA A 195 -0.21 -12.78 -0.63
CA ALA A 195 0.71 -11.83 -1.25
C ALA A 195 1.51 -11.02 -0.22
N PHE A 196 0.85 -10.54 0.85
CA PHE A 196 1.50 -9.82 1.95
C PHE A 196 2.40 -10.73 2.77
N ARG A 197 1.97 -11.96 3.05
CA ARG A 197 2.78 -12.98 3.75
C ARG A 197 4.05 -13.32 2.97
N HIS A 198 3.93 -13.59 1.67
CA HIS A 198 5.08 -13.86 0.80
C HIS A 198 6.06 -12.68 0.74
N ALA A 199 5.54 -11.44 0.69
CA ALA A 199 6.39 -10.25 0.75
C ALA A 199 7.13 -10.16 2.09
N GLY A 200 6.43 -10.38 3.21
CA GLY A 200 7.02 -10.46 4.55
C GLY A 200 8.14 -11.50 4.63
N ALA A 201 7.85 -12.75 4.24
CA ALA A 201 8.83 -13.84 4.24
C ALA A 201 10.07 -13.53 3.38
N HIS A 202 9.89 -12.87 2.23
CA HIS A 202 11.01 -12.45 1.39
C HIS A 202 11.84 -11.34 2.06
N LEU A 203 11.21 -10.36 2.72
CA LEU A 203 11.91 -9.33 3.49
C LEU A 203 12.70 -9.94 4.66
N ARG A 204 12.13 -10.93 5.34
CA ARG A 204 12.83 -11.71 6.38
C ARG A 204 14.07 -12.39 5.81
N SER A 205 13.95 -13.08 4.68
CA SER A 205 15.09 -13.74 4.02
C SER A 205 16.19 -12.74 3.64
N LEU A 206 15.82 -11.57 3.09
CA LEU A 206 16.78 -10.50 2.78
C LEU A 206 17.47 -9.95 4.04
N ARG A 207 16.74 -9.83 5.16
CA ARG A 207 17.30 -9.44 6.47
C ARG A 207 18.34 -10.45 6.95
N GLU A 208 17.97 -11.73 6.96
CA GLU A 208 18.83 -12.84 7.40
C GLU A 208 20.10 -12.96 6.54
N GLN A 209 20.01 -12.61 5.26
CA GLN A 209 21.15 -12.56 4.33
C GLN A 209 21.97 -11.26 4.42
N GLY A 210 21.59 -10.29 5.27
CA GLY A 210 22.29 -9.00 5.38
C GLY A 210 22.15 -8.10 4.14
N ARG A 211 21.10 -8.30 3.32
CA ARG A 211 20.91 -7.60 2.03
C ARG A 211 20.02 -6.36 2.11
N LEU A 212 19.43 -6.09 3.27
CA LEU A 212 18.65 -4.87 3.52
C LEU A 212 19.58 -3.71 3.84
N THR A 213 19.39 -2.58 3.17
CA THR A 213 20.16 -1.35 3.44
C THR A 213 19.50 -0.45 4.49
N ARG A 214 18.38 -0.88 5.06
CA ARG A 214 17.60 -0.16 6.07
C ARG A 214 16.99 -1.16 7.05
N GLY A 215 16.71 -0.72 8.28
CA GLY A 215 16.04 -1.56 9.28
C GLY A 215 14.66 -2.04 8.79
N ILE A 216 14.37 -3.32 9.01
CA ILE A 216 13.15 -3.97 8.52
C ILE A 216 11.85 -3.30 9.03
N ARG A 217 11.87 -2.74 10.24
CA ARG A 217 10.73 -1.99 10.81
C ARG A 217 10.41 -0.73 9.99
N ALA A 218 11.44 0.01 9.60
CA ALA A 218 11.29 1.20 8.75
C ALA A 218 10.85 0.85 7.31
N ILE A 219 11.28 -0.30 6.80
CA ILE A 219 10.82 -0.82 5.50
C ILE A 219 9.34 -1.23 5.60
N ALA A 220 8.94 -1.95 6.65
CA ALA A 220 7.54 -2.33 6.88
C ALA A 220 6.63 -1.11 7.03
N ALA A 221 7.06 -0.07 7.76
CA ALA A 221 6.34 1.21 7.86
C ALA A 221 6.12 1.85 6.47
N GLN A 222 7.12 1.76 5.59
CA GLN A 222 7.00 2.25 4.22
C GLN A 222 5.96 1.45 3.41
N HIS A 223 5.89 0.13 3.57
CA HIS A 223 4.85 -0.71 2.95
C HIS A 223 3.45 -0.33 3.42
N VAL A 224 3.26 -0.10 4.72
CA VAL A 224 1.97 0.35 5.30
C VAL A 224 1.51 1.64 4.62
N ILE A 225 2.38 2.66 4.60
CA ILE A 225 2.07 3.97 4.01
C ILE A 225 1.72 3.84 2.53
N PHE A 226 2.49 3.07 1.77
CA PHE A 226 2.23 2.86 0.35
C PHE A 226 0.90 2.13 0.11
N HIS A 227 0.60 1.10 0.89
CA HIS A 227 -0.67 0.39 0.79
C HIS A 227 -1.86 1.31 1.14
N TRP A 228 -1.77 2.08 2.23
CA TRP A 228 -2.82 3.03 2.64
C TRP A 228 -3.08 4.13 1.61
N ASN A 229 -2.03 4.64 0.96
CA ASN A 229 -2.20 5.57 -0.16
C ASN A 229 -2.95 4.90 -1.33
N ARG A 230 -2.71 3.61 -1.60
CA ARG A 230 -3.27 2.88 -2.74
C ARG A 230 -4.72 2.43 -2.51
N ILE A 231 -5.04 1.95 -1.32
CA ILE A 231 -6.42 1.63 -0.91
C ILE A 231 -7.26 2.90 -0.63
N GLY A 232 -6.60 4.05 -0.48
CA GLY A 232 -7.25 5.36 -0.40
C GLY A 232 -7.76 5.72 0.99
N ILE A 233 -7.02 5.34 2.03
CA ILE A 233 -7.31 5.79 3.40
C ILE A 233 -6.86 7.26 3.53
N PRO A 234 -7.74 8.20 3.92
CA PRO A 234 -7.38 9.61 4.07
C PRO A 234 -6.29 9.84 5.10
N GLY A 235 -5.46 10.87 4.89
CA GLY A 235 -4.32 11.20 5.76
C GLY A 235 -4.65 11.28 7.25
N PRO A 236 -5.68 12.04 7.67
CA PRO A 236 -6.10 12.08 9.08
C PRO A 236 -6.51 10.71 9.63
N THR A 237 -7.20 9.90 8.82
CA THR A 237 -7.55 8.52 9.19
C THR A 237 -6.32 7.63 9.32
N GLN A 238 -5.30 7.80 8.47
CA GLN A 238 -4.03 7.07 8.62
C GLN A 238 -3.35 7.43 9.94
N ALA A 239 -3.34 8.70 10.34
CA ALA A 239 -2.76 9.15 11.61
C ALA A 239 -3.47 8.50 12.81
N ILE A 240 -4.81 8.55 12.81
CA ILE A 240 -5.65 7.93 13.85
C ILE A 240 -5.44 6.41 13.92
N LEU A 241 -5.47 5.71 12.78
CA LEU A 241 -5.31 4.25 12.75
C LEU A 241 -3.92 3.82 13.21
N ALA A 242 -2.86 4.49 12.74
CA ALA A 242 -1.50 4.15 13.12
C ALA A 242 -1.26 4.39 14.61
N ARG A 243 -1.79 5.50 15.15
CA ARG A 243 -1.71 5.76 16.58
C ARG A 243 -2.48 4.72 17.39
N ALA A 244 -3.72 4.40 16.99
CA ALA A 244 -4.52 3.40 17.66
C ALA A 244 -3.84 2.02 17.64
N ALA A 245 -3.20 1.65 16.52
CA ALA A 245 -2.45 0.41 16.41
C ALA A 245 -1.19 0.40 17.30
N ALA A 246 -0.48 1.53 17.43
CA ALA A 246 0.65 1.64 18.34
C ALA A 246 0.21 1.56 19.81
N ASP A 247 -0.83 2.30 20.20
CA ASP A 247 -1.38 2.30 21.56
C ASP A 247 -2.04 0.94 21.89
N ALA A 248 -2.61 0.24 20.90
CA ALA A 248 -3.11 -1.13 21.07
C ALA A 248 -2.00 -2.12 21.44
N VAL A 249 -0.74 -1.87 21.06
CA VAL A 249 0.41 -2.71 21.41
C VAL A 249 1.04 -2.27 22.74
N PHE A 250 1.27 -0.97 22.92
CA PHE A 250 2.07 -0.43 24.03
C PHE A 250 1.24 0.14 25.19
N GLY A 251 -0.09 0.22 25.06
CA GLY A 251 -0.94 1.06 25.90
C GLY A 251 -0.92 2.52 25.44
N GLU A 252 -1.87 3.32 25.91
CA GLU A 252 -1.88 4.76 25.64
C GLU A 252 -0.58 5.39 26.16
N ARG A 253 0.22 5.98 25.26
CA ARG A 253 1.35 6.81 25.72
C ARG A 253 0.75 8.04 26.41
N THR A 254 0.69 8.00 27.74
CA THR A 254 0.42 9.17 28.56
C THR A 254 1.58 10.13 28.29
N GLY A 255 1.33 11.14 27.46
CA GLY A 255 2.33 12.14 27.13
C GLY A 255 2.81 12.79 28.42
N THR A 256 4.06 12.53 28.80
CA THR A 256 4.74 13.39 29.76
C THR A 256 4.99 14.70 29.02
N LEU A 257 4.14 15.69 29.27
CA LEU A 257 4.47 17.08 29.00
C LEU A 257 5.72 17.39 29.85
N ARG A 258 6.84 17.66 29.18
CA ARG A 258 7.95 18.44 29.71
C ARG A 258 8.32 19.47 28.67
#